data_AF-A0A7L2YSR7-F1
#
_entry.id   AF-A0A7L2YSR7-F1
#
_cell.length_a   1.000
_cell.length_b   1.000
_cell.length_c   1.000
_cell.angle_alpha   90.00
_cell.angle_beta   90.00
_cell.angle_gamma   90.00
#
_symmetry.space_group_name_H-M   'P 1'
#
loop_
_entity.id
_entity.type
_entity.pdbx_description
1 polymer ?
#
loop_
_entity_poly.entity_id
_entity_poly.type
_entity_poly.pdbx_seq_one_letter_code
_entity_poly.pdbx_strand_id
1 'polypeptide(L)'
;SSDLEDLCLHINKKISTIKKTLQLRNIGQEPSLKSMMSKIGQEMILLHDLLNKLEGEVQQQEKLKNLLKDLQRSAERDQNEAQHLCENIPPHLPKPTRSCVAGLTVKCEEQTKVAEPERAKKPVKEPKVIKEAPLITSKEFESVPAYMKGRLTYDQINAVVQELNKAVVGKYKILHQPVKSMNTAARNLYHRYLEEETKDTKGEFFIVEADIKEFTQLKLDKRFHSILNILRHCQRVKEVRGSRLVRYIIC
;
A
#
# COMPACT_ATOMS: atom_id res chain seq x y z
N SER A 1 45.96 -15.26 57.83
CA SER A 1 46.13 -14.42 56.62
C SER A 1 44.89 -13.57 56.36
N SER A 2 44.24 -13.00 57.38
CA SER A 2 42.95 -12.30 57.24
C SER A 2 43.10 -10.78 57.28
N ASP A 3 43.85 -10.24 58.25
CA ASP A 3 43.71 -8.82 58.60
C ASP A 3 44.35 -7.86 57.60
N LEU A 4 45.48 -8.26 56.98
CA LEU A 4 46.11 -7.47 55.92
C LEU A 4 45.26 -7.48 54.65
N GLU A 5 44.64 -8.61 54.34
CA GLU A 5 43.82 -8.78 53.15
C GLU A 5 42.50 -8.02 53.28
N ASP A 6 41.87 -8.07 54.47
CA ASP A 6 40.72 -7.25 54.83
C ASP A 6 41.03 -5.74 54.79
N LEU A 7 42.20 -5.34 55.26
CA LEU A 7 42.67 -3.96 55.15
C LEU A 7 42.86 -3.53 53.69
N CYS A 8 43.48 -4.38 52.87
CA CYS A 8 43.65 -4.13 51.43
C CYS A 8 42.28 -4.00 50.74
N LEU A 9 41.31 -4.86 51.05
CA LEU A 9 39.95 -4.76 50.52
C LEU A 9 39.27 -3.47 50.94
N HIS A 10 39.41 -3.07 52.21
CA HIS A 10 38.84 -1.82 52.72
C HIS A 10 39.42 -0.59 52.02
N ILE A 11 40.74 -0.56 51.85
CA ILE A 11 41.44 0.52 51.14
C ILE A 11 41.02 0.56 49.67
N ASN A 12 41.00 -0.58 48.99
CA ASN A 12 40.57 -0.66 47.59
C ASN A 12 39.10 -0.23 47.41
N LYS A 13 38.23 -0.56 48.35
CA LYS A 13 36.84 -0.09 48.37
C LYS A 13 36.78 1.44 48.51
N LYS A 14 37.54 2.03 49.42
CA LYS A 14 37.63 3.50 49.56
C LYS A 14 38.17 4.16 48.30
N ILE A 15 39.24 3.62 47.71
CA ILE A 15 39.80 4.11 46.44
C ILE A 15 38.74 4.02 45.32
N SER A 16 38.01 2.91 45.22
CA SER A 16 36.94 2.74 44.22
C SER A 16 35.81 3.75 44.44
N THR A 17 35.39 3.99 45.67
CA THR A 17 34.38 5.01 46.01
C THR A 17 34.85 6.40 45.57
N ILE A 18 36.10 6.77 45.87
CA ILE A 18 36.66 8.07 45.46
C ILE A 18 36.72 8.17 43.93
N LYS A 19 37.13 7.11 43.22
CA LYS A 19 37.12 7.10 41.75
C LYS A 19 35.72 7.33 41.19
N LYS A 20 34.70 6.66 41.73
CA LYS A 20 33.30 6.83 41.31
C LYS A 20 32.78 8.25 41.57
N THR A 21 33.07 8.83 42.74
CA THR A 21 32.62 10.19 43.06
C THR A 21 33.31 11.24 42.18
N LEU A 22 34.60 11.05 41.87
CA LEU A 22 35.31 11.90 40.91
C LEU A 22 34.71 11.79 39.50
N GLN A 23 34.39 10.58 39.03
CA GLN A 23 33.72 10.38 37.75
C GLN A 23 32.35 11.06 37.69
N LEU A 24 31.52 10.90 38.73
CA LEU A 24 30.22 11.56 38.83
C LEU A 24 30.34 13.09 38.80
N ARG A 25 31.31 13.65 39.55
CA ARG A 25 31.59 15.08 39.52
C ARG A 25 32.02 15.53 38.13
N ASN A 26 32.89 14.78 37.46
CA ASN A 26 33.36 15.10 36.11
C ASN A 26 32.20 15.11 35.09
N ILE A 27 31.28 14.16 35.16
CA ILE A 27 30.08 14.14 34.28
C ILE A 27 29.21 15.38 34.51
N GLY A 28 29.11 15.88 35.74
CA GLY A 28 28.31 17.07 36.08
C GLY A 28 28.98 18.41 35.75
N GLN A 29 30.30 18.48 35.79
CA GLN A 29 31.08 19.71 35.60
C GLN A 29 31.59 19.90 34.17
N GLU A 30 31.97 18.81 33.50
CA GLU A 30 32.53 18.87 32.16
C GLU A 30 31.40 19.08 31.13
N PRO A 31 31.39 20.20 30.38
CA PRO A 31 30.27 20.57 29.52
C PRO A 31 29.96 19.56 28.40
N SER A 32 30.97 18.90 27.84
CA SER A 32 30.80 17.98 26.72
C SER A 32 30.10 16.67 27.14
N LEU A 33 30.48 16.10 28.29
CA LEU A 33 29.88 14.93 28.91
C LEU A 33 28.46 15.24 29.39
N LYS A 34 28.26 16.42 29.99
CA LYS A 34 26.92 16.86 30.38
C LYS A 34 26.00 16.99 29.17
N SER A 35 26.48 17.60 28.08
CA SER A 35 25.73 17.69 26.82
C SER A 35 25.41 16.32 26.24
N MET A 36 26.39 15.39 26.23
CA MET A 36 26.20 14.02 25.77
C MET A 36 25.14 13.29 26.60
N MET A 37 25.19 13.38 27.93
CA MET A 37 24.17 12.77 28.80
C MET A 37 22.79 13.36 28.58
N SER A 38 22.67 14.68 28.37
CA SER A 38 21.40 15.31 28.02
C SER A 38 20.87 14.84 26.66
N LYS A 39 21.73 14.66 25.66
CA LYS A 39 21.34 14.09 24.35
C LYS A 39 20.83 12.67 24.49
N ILE A 40 21.54 11.81 25.22
CA ILE A 40 21.11 10.43 25.49
C ILE A 40 19.75 10.43 26.22
N GLY A 41 19.57 11.30 27.21
CA GLY A 41 18.29 11.44 27.92
C GLY A 41 17.15 11.86 26.98
N GLN A 42 17.40 12.81 26.08
CA GLN A 42 16.41 13.23 25.07
C GLN A 42 16.09 12.12 24.07
N GLU A 43 17.10 11.41 23.56
CA GLU A 43 16.92 10.27 22.67
C GLU A 43 16.10 9.15 23.34
N MET A 44 16.32 8.89 24.63
CA MET A 44 15.57 7.91 25.39
C MET A 44 14.08 8.29 25.53
N ILE A 45 13.78 9.58 25.75
CA ILE A 45 12.40 10.08 25.78
C ILE A 45 11.75 9.91 24.41
N LEU A 46 12.44 10.32 23.33
CA LEU A 46 11.94 10.18 21.97
C LEU A 46 11.67 8.72 21.59
N LEU A 47 12.56 7.81 21.99
CA LEU A 47 12.39 6.38 21.77
C LEU A 47 11.16 5.85 22.53
N HIS A 48 10.98 6.27 23.78
CA HIS A 48 9.81 5.89 24.58
C HIS A 48 8.50 6.36 23.92
N ASP A 49 8.45 7.61 23.47
CA ASP A 49 7.27 8.15 22.76
C ASP A 49 6.99 7.41 21.45
N LEU A 50 8.04 7.02 20.72
CA LEU A 50 7.90 6.24 19.50
C LEU A 50 7.35 4.84 19.78
N LEU A 51 7.81 4.19 20.86
CA LEU A 51 7.29 2.89 21.28
C LEU A 51 5.82 2.97 21.69
N ASN A 52 5.43 4.00 22.44
CA ASN A 52 4.03 4.22 22.81
C ASN A 52 3.13 4.42 21.58
N LYS A 53 3.61 5.16 20.56
CA LYS A 53 2.89 5.31 19.28
C LYS A 53 2.77 3.97 18.55
N LEU A 54 3.83 3.19 18.50
CA LEU A 54 3.83 1.87 17.87
C LEU A 54 2.84 0.92 18.55
N GLU A 55 2.82 0.91 19.89
CA GLU A 55 1.85 0.11 20.65
C GLU A 55 0.41 0.52 20.33
N GLY A 56 0.13 1.83 20.23
CA GLY A 56 -1.17 2.33 19.82
C GLY A 56 -1.58 1.87 18.42
N GLU A 57 -0.67 1.92 17.44
CA GLU A 57 -0.92 1.44 16.08
C GLU A 57 -1.18 -0.08 16.04
N VAL A 58 -0.41 -0.87 16.78
CA VAL A 58 -0.62 -2.33 16.87
C VAL A 58 -2.01 -2.65 17.43
N GLN A 59 -2.44 -1.97 18.49
CA GLN A 59 -3.77 -2.15 19.06
C GLN A 59 -4.89 -1.76 18.08
N GLN A 60 -4.71 -0.70 17.28
CA GLN A 60 -5.68 -0.31 16.26
C GLN A 60 -5.77 -1.35 15.13
N GLN A 61 -4.62 -1.86 14.67
CA GLN A 61 -4.58 -2.92 13.65
C GLN A 61 -5.27 -4.19 14.14
N GLU A 62 -5.10 -4.56 15.41
CA GLU A 62 -5.78 -5.72 15.98
C GLU A 62 -7.30 -5.53 16.04
N LYS A 63 -7.78 -4.34 16.45
CA LYS A 63 -9.22 -4.01 16.41
C LYS A 63 -9.79 -4.10 15.00
N LEU A 64 -9.09 -3.53 14.01
CA LEU A 64 -9.52 -3.57 12.61
C LEU A 64 -9.56 -5.02 12.08
N LYS A 65 -8.56 -5.83 12.41
CA LYS A 65 -8.51 -7.25 12.05
C LYS A 65 -9.70 -8.02 12.60
N ASN A 66 -10.09 -7.76 13.84
CA ASN A 66 -11.25 -8.41 14.46
C ASN A 66 -12.55 -7.99 13.75
N LEU A 67 -12.72 -6.69 13.46
CA LEU A 67 -13.87 -6.20 12.71
C LEU A 67 -13.98 -6.82 11.32
N LEU A 68 -12.86 -6.93 10.60
CA LEU A 68 -12.82 -7.58 9.28
C LEU A 68 -13.22 -9.05 9.37
N LYS A 69 -12.78 -9.76 10.42
CA LYS A 69 -13.14 -11.17 10.64
C LYS A 69 -14.63 -11.34 10.92
N ASP A 70 -15.25 -10.41 11.65
CA ASP A 70 -16.69 -10.44 11.90
C ASP A 70 -17.51 -10.12 10.66
N LEU A 71 -17.07 -9.15 9.84
CA LEU A 71 -17.67 -8.85 8.56
C LEU A 71 -17.60 -10.05 7.61
N GLN A 72 -16.43 -10.72 7.54
CA GLN A 72 -16.25 -11.92 6.75
C GLN A 72 -17.23 -13.02 7.16
N ARG A 73 -17.35 -13.31 8.47
CA ARG A 73 -18.32 -14.29 8.98
C ARG A 73 -19.76 -13.92 8.63
N SER A 74 -20.12 -12.63 8.64
CA SER A 74 -21.47 -12.21 8.26
C SER A 74 -21.72 -12.43 6.78
N ALA A 75 -20.78 -12.02 5.92
CA ALA A 75 -20.89 -12.21 4.48
C ALA A 75 -20.98 -13.71 4.11
N GLU A 76 -20.23 -14.58 4.79
CA GLU A 76 -20.31 -16.03 4.61
C GLU A 76 -21.69 -16.58 4.99
N ARG A 77 -22.29 -16.10 6.10
CA ARG A 77 -23.67 -16.48 6.46
C ARG A 77 -24.68 -16.04 5.41
N ASP A 78 -24.60 -14.79 4.96
CA ASP A 78 -25.52 -14.24 3.97
C ASP A 78 -25.39 -14.98 2.63
N GLN A 79 -24.17 -15.33 2.23
CA GLN A 79 -23.91 -16.14 1.04
C GLN A 79 -24.53 -17.55 1.17
N ASN A 80 -24.34 -18.20 2.31
CA ASN A 80 -24.91 -19.53 2.56
C ASN A 80 -26.44 -19.49 2.57
N GLU A 81 -27.03 -18.45 3.15
CA GLU A 81 -28.49 -18.25 3.15
C GLU A 81 -29.01 -18.01 1.74
N ALA A 82 -28.38 -17.12 0.97
CA ALA A 82 -28.75 -16.87 -0.42
C ALA A 82 -28.63 -18.14 -1.28
N GLN A 83 -27.60 -18.96 -1.06
CA GLN A 83 -27.44 -20.24 -1.75
C GLN A 83 -28.56 -21.21 -1.37
N HIS A 84 -28.86 -21.35 -0.08
CA HIS A 84 -29.95 -22.20 0.41
C HIS A 84 -31.30 -21.78 -0.17
N LEU A 85 -31.58 -20.48 -0.25
CA LEU A 85 -32.80 -19.96 -0.88
C LEU A 85 -32.85 -20.26 -2.38
N CYS A 86 -31.73 -20.16 -3.09
CA CYS A 86 -31.63 -20.52 -4.52
C CYS A 86 -31.89 -22.01 -4.76
N GLU A 87 -31.46 -22.88 -3.85
CA GLU A 87 -31.61 -24.33 -3.96
C GLU A 87 -33.04 -24.80 -3.58
N ASN A 88 -33.74 -24.06 -2.73
CA ASN A 88 -35.05 -24.43 -2.17
C ASN A 88 -36.20 -23.56 -2.70
N ILE A 89 -36.25 -23.31 -4.02
CA ILE A 89 -37.32 -22.49 -4.63
C ILE A 89 -38.60 -23.33 -4.78
N PRO A 90 -39.74 -22.90 -4.22
CA PRO A 90 -41.02 -23.57 -4.39
C PRO A 90 -41.42 -23.74 -5.87
N PRO A 91 -42.03 -24.87 -6.26
CA PRO A 91 -42.33 -25.19 -7.66
C PRO A 91 -43.32 -24.24 -8.35
N HIS A 92 -44.03 -23.39 -7.60
CA HIS A 92 -44.99 -22.40 -8.10
C HIS A 92 -44.39 -21.01 -8.35
N LEU A 93 -43.10 -20.81 -8.03
CA LEU A 93 -42.40 -19.57 -8.30
C LEU A 93 -41.60 -19.69 -9.62
N PRO A 94 -41.41 -18.58 -10.36
CA PRO A 94 -40.62 -18.58 -11.59
C PRO A 94 -39.22 -19.12 -11.29
N LYS A 95 -38.86 -20.26 -11.89
CA LYS A 95 -37.51 -20.81 -11.74
C LYS A 95 -36.52 -19.79 -12.30
N PRO A 96 -35.45 -19.45 -11.57
CA PRO A 96 -34.39 -18.62 -12.11
C PRO A 96 -33.83 -19.32 -13.33
N THR A 97 -34.06 -18.74 -14.51
CA THR A 97 -33.35 -19.14 -15.72
C THR A 97 -31.87 -19.12 -15.36
N ARG A 98 -31.16 -20.20 -15.67
CA ARG A 98 -29.75 -20.46 -15.34
C ARG A 98 -28.78 -19.51 -16.09
N SER A 99 -29.08 -18.22 -16.09
CA SER A 99 -28.39 -17.13 -16.75
C SER A 99 -27.70 -16.18 -15.77
N CYS A 100 -27.94 -16.31 -14.46
CA CYS A 100 -27.36 -15.40 -13.45
C CYS A 100 -25.93 -15.73 -13.02
N VAL A 101 -25.24 -16.67 -13.69
CA VAL A 101 -23.80 -16.93 -13.45
C VAL A 101 -22.93 -16.46 -14.63
N ALA A 102 -23.52 -15.93 -15.71
CA ALA A 102 -22.77 -15.46 -16.87
C ALA A 102 -23.18 -14.03 -17.26
N GLY A 103 -22.35 -13.06 -16.87
CA GLY A 103 -22.29 -11.75 -17.50
C GLY A 103 -23.23 -10.68 -16.95
N LEU A 104 -22.83 -10.02 -15.86
CA LEU A 104 -23.29 -8.65 -15.59
C LEU A 104 -22.57 -7.69 -16.55
N THR A 105 -23.05 -7.63 -17.79
CA THR A 105 -22.90 -6.47 -18.67
C THR A 105 -24.19 -5.66 -18.56
N VAL A 106 -24.18 -4.63 -17.73
CA VAL A 106 -25.26 -3.63 -17.69
C VAL A 106 -24.88 -2.50 -18.63
N LYS A 107 -25.55 -2.45 -19.79
CA LYS A 107 -25.85 -1.21 -20.51
C LYS A 107 -27.36 -0.99 -20.39
N CYS A 108 -27.76 0.12 -19.80
CA CYS A 108 -29.11 0.68 -19.95
C CYS A 108 -28.97 2.19 -20.11
N GLU A 109 -29.30 2.69 -21.31
CA GLU A 109 -29.77 4.05 -21.58
C GLU A 109 -31.31 3.93 -21.74
N GLU A 110 -32.10 4.56 -20.84
CA GLU A 110 -32.84 5.83 -21.03
C GLU A 110 -34.18 5.61 -21.81
N GLN A 111 -35.40 6.04 -21.43
CA GLN A 111 -36.01 7.10 -20.61
C GLN A 111 -37.39 6.59 -20.09
N THR A 112 -38.11 7.14 -19.08
CA THR A 112 -38.86 8.43 -19.14
C THR A 112 -39.58 8.70 -17.80
N LYS A 113 -39.37 9.92 -17.23
CA LYS A 113 -40.25 10.89 -16.50
C LYS A 113 -41.34 10.38 -15.53
N VAL A 114 -41.73 11.02 -14.42
CA VAL A 114 -41.42 12.25 -13.64
C VAL A 114 -42.22 12.11 -12.33
N ALA A 115 -41.66 12.47 -11.17
CA ALA A 115 -42.34 13.18 -10.06
C ALA A 115 -41.41 13.25 -8.83
N GLU A 116 -41.01 14.47 -8.45
CA GLU A 116 -40.43 14.81 -7.15
C GLU A 116 -41.56 14.89 -6.09
N PRO A 117 -41.28 14.71 -4.78
CA PRO A 117 -40.62 15.77 -4.02
C PRO A 117 -39.57 15.33 -2.98
N GLU A 118 -38.50 16.14 -2.94
CA GLU A 118 -37.75 16.68 -1.80
C GLU A 118 -37.28 15.84 -0.58
N ARG A 119 -35.96 16.00 -0.37
CA ARG A 119 -35.17 16.00 0.89
C ARG A 119 -34.95 14.66 1.61
N ALA A 120 -33.75 14.11 1.42
CA ALA A 120 -32.66 14.18 2.41
C ALA A 120 -31.43 13.36 2.00
N LYS A 121 -30.25 13.99 2.14
CA LYS A 121 -28.89 13.41 2.28
C LYS A 121 -28.31 12.66 1.06
N LYS A 122 -27.41 13.37 0.38
CA LYS A 122 -26.48 12.88 -0.65
C LYS A 122 -25.76 11.59 -0.20
N PRO A 123 -25.76 10.50 -0.98
CA PRO A 123 -24.80 9.43 -0.76
C PRO A 123 -23.43 9.92 -1.25
N VAL A 124 -22.48 9.97 -0.31
CA VAL A 124 -21.06 10.19 -0.61
C VAL A 124 -20.63 9.07 -1.55
N LYS A 125 -20.25 9.44 -2.78
CA LYS A 125 -19.70 8.49 -3.75
C LYS A 125 -18.43 7.91 -3.13
N GLU A 126 -18.46 6.63 -2.80
CA GLU A 126 -17.27 5.88 -2.41
C GLU A 126 -16.19 6.09 -3.49
N PRO A 127 -14.97 6.51 -3.13
CA PRO A 127 -13.88 6.58 -4.08
C PRO A 127 -13.59 5.14 -4.52
N LYS A 128 -13.94 4.81 -5.76
CA LYS A 128 -13.58 3.55 -6.41
C LYS A 128 -12.07 3.36 -6.27
N VAL A 129 -11.67 2.42 -5.42
CA VAL A 129 -10.27 2.19 -5.05
C VAL A 129 -9.50 1.81 -6.32
N ILE A 130 -8.49 2.59 -6.64
CA ILE A 130 -7.57 2.31 -7.75
C ILE A 130 -6.47 1.40 -7.18
N LYS A 131 -6.19 0.29 -7.85
CA LYS A 131 -5.14 -0.64 -7.43
C LYS A 131 -3.76 -0.02 -7.71
N GLU A 132 -2.93 0.08 -6.69
CA GLU A 132 -1.55 0.57 -6.78
C GLU A 132 -0.57 -0.57 -6.47
N ALA A 133 0.58 -0.59 -7.17
CA ALA A 133 1.65 -1.56 -6.89
C ALA A 133 2.29 -1.22 -5.53
N PRO A 134 2.41 -2.20 -4.61
CA PRO A 134 3.17 -2.00 -3.38
C PRO A 134 4.64 -1.70 -3.70
N LEU A 135 5.25 -0.79 -2.92
CA LEU A 135 6.69 -0.55 -2.98
C LEU A 135 7.45 -1.85 -2.66
N ILE A 136 8.65 -1.97 -3.22
CA ILE A 136 9.57 -3.07 -2.92
C ILE A 136 10.19 -2.79 -1.56
N THR A 137 10.18 -3.80 -0.68
CA THR A 137 10.81 -3.72 0.64
C THR A 137 12.32 -4.01 0.56
N SER A 138 13.10 -3.56 1.55
CA SER A 138 14.55 -3.82 1.56
C SER A 138 14.89 -5.32 1.47
N LYS A 139 14.09 -6.17 2.14
CA LYS A 139 14.25 -7.64 2.10
C LYS A 139 14.01 -8.20 0.70
N GLU A 140 12.98 -7.73 0.01
CA GLU A 140 12.69 -8.14 -1.37
C GLU A 140 13.77 -7.63 -2.33
N PHE A 141 14.31 -6.43 -2.12
CA PHE A 141 15.41 -5.92 -2.93
C PHE A 141 16.71 -6.73 -2.75
N GLU A 142 17.00 -7.17 -1.53
CA GLU A 142 18.15 -8.03 -1.25
C GLU A 142 18.02 -9.39 -1.94
N SER A 143 16.81 -9.96 -2.00
CA SER A 143 16.55 -11.25 -2.64
C SER A 143 16.64 -11.22 -4.17
N VAL A 144 16.53 -10.06 -4.82
CA VAL A 144 16.71 -9.95 -6.28
C VAL A 144 18.13 -10.36 -6.67
N PRO A 145 18.30 -11.25 -7.67
CA PRO A 145 19.63 -11.66 -8.13
C PRO A 145 20.51 -10.49 -8.58
N ALA A 146 21.81 -10.56 -8.28
CA ALA A 146 22.78 -9.48 -8.57
C ALA A 146 22.84 -9.12 -10.06
N TYR A 147 22.73 -10.11 -10.96
CA TYR A 147 22.73 -9.87 -12.40
C TYR A 147 21.50 -9.08 -12.89
N MET A 148 20.37 -9.12 -12.17
CA MET A 148 19.19 -8.31 -12.47
C MET A 148 19.31 -6.90 -11.89
N LYS A 149 19.86 -6.78 -10.68
CA LYS A 149 20.09 -5.48 -10.01
C LYS A 149 21.08 -4.61 -10.78
N GLY A 150 22.16 -5.21 -11.29
CA GLY A 150 23.22 -4.45 -11.96
C GLY A 150 23.76 -3.33 -11.06
N ARG A 151 23.61 -2.07 -11.49
CA ARG A 151 23.99 -0.87 -10.70
C ARG A 151 22.78 -0.09 -10.16
N LEU A 152 21.60 -0.68 -10.18
CA LEU A 152 20.36 -0.04 -9.72
C LEU A 152 20.29 -0.05 -8.20
N THR A 153 19.93 1.09 -7.62
CA THR A 153 19.72 1.22 -6.17
C THR A 153 18.26 0.99 -5.81
N TYR A 154 18.03 0.66 -4.54
CA TYR A 154 16.69 0.49 -3.96
C TYR A 154 15.78 1.69 -4.25
N ASP A 155 16.27 2.91 -4.00
CA ASP A 155 15.50 4.14 -4.19
C ASP A 155 15.11 4.37 -5.65
N GLN A 156 15.99 4.01 -6.59
CA GLN A 156 15.73 4.18 -8.02
C GLN A 156 14.62 3.25 -8.51
N ILE A 157 14.56 2.03 -7.99
CA ILE A 157 13.51 1.07 -8.34
C ILE A 157 12.18 1.55 -7.76
N ASN A 158 12.15 1.92 -6.48
CA ASN A 158 10.92 2.40 -5.84
C ASN A 158 10.43 3.73 -6.41
N ALA A 159 11.31 4.62 -6.85
CA ALA A 159 10.92 5.83 -7.57
C ALA A 159 10.17 5.50 -8.88
N VAL A 160 10.60 4.45 -9.61
CA VAL A 160 9.86 4.00 -10.80
C VAL A 160 8.52 3.39 -10.44
N VAL A 161 8.42 2.61 -9.35
CA VAL A 161 7.13 2.09 -8.86
C VAL A 161 6.16 3.24 -8.55
N GLN A 162 6.63 4.31 -7.91
CA GLN A 162 5.81 5.48 -7.62
C GLN A 162 5.33 6.18 -8.89
N GLU A 163 6.19 6.37 -9.90
CA GLU A 163 5.78 6.95 -11.18
C GLU A 163 4.78 6.05 -11.92
N LEU A 164 4.95 4.72 -11.89
CA LEU A 164 3.98 3.78 -12.45
C LEU A 164 2.62 3.90 -11.73
N ASN A 165 2.61 3.95 -10.40
CA ASN A 165 1.38 4.15 -9.63
C ASN A 165 0.70 5.48 -9.98
N LYS A 166 1.49 6.55 -10.14
CA LYS A 166 0.98 7.85 -10.57
C LYS A 166 0.32 7.79 -11.96
N ALA A 167 0.90 7.05 -12.90
CA ALA A 167 0.30 6.84 -14.22
C ALA A 167 -1.02 6.05 -14.13
N VAL A 168 -1.07 5.02 -13.28
CA VAL A 168 -2.27 4.19 -13.05
C VAL A 168 -3.37 5.04 -12.42
N VAL A 169 -3.05 5.77 -11.35
CA VAL A 169 -4.00 6.70 -10.71
C VAL A 169 -4.50 7.74 -11.69
N GLY A 170 -3.62 8.33 -12.51
CA GLY A 170 -4.00 9.29 -13.55
C GLY A 170 -4.99 8.71 -14.55
N LYS A 171 -4.69 7.54 -15.13
CA LYS A 171 -5.54 6.85 -16.09
C LYS A 171 -6.91 6.50 -15.51
N TYR A 172 -6.94 5.81 -14.36
CA TYR A 172 -8.19 5.31 -13.78
C TYR A 172 -9.01 6.41 -13.11
N LYS A 173 -8.40 7.54 -12.73
CA LYS A 173 -9.13 8.75 -12.34
C LYS A 173 -9.93 9.33 -13.50
N ILE A 174 -9.36 9.34 -14.72
CA ILE A 174 -10.11 9.71 -15.93
C ILE A 174 -11.18 8.65 -16.20
N LEU A 175 -10.86 7.36 -16.17
CA LEU A 175 -11.83 6.30 -16.45
C LEU A 175 -13.04 6.30 -15.51
N HIS A 176 -12.85 6.69 -14.24
CA HIS A 176 -13.91 6.76 -13.23
C HIS A 176 -14.67 8.10 -13.21
N GLN A 177 -14.16 9.13 -13.87
CA GLN A 177 -14.82 10.43 -13.93
C GLN A 177 -16.05 10.37 -14.88
N PRO A 178 -17.16 11.06 -14.56
CA PRO A 178 -18.29 11.13 -15.47
C PRO A 178 -17.93 11.82 -16.80
N VAL A 179 -18.24 11.21 -17.93
CA VAL A 179 -17.92 11.73 -19.29
C VAL A 179 -18.51 13.13 -19.54
N LYS A 180 -19.64 13.44 -18.89
CA LYS A 180 -20.32 14.75 -18.95
C LYS A 180 -19.51 15.88 -18.29
N SER A 181 -18.60 15.57 -17.36
CA SER A 181 -17.76 16.56 -16.66
C SER A 181 -16.34 16.68 -17.22
N MET A 182 -16.00 15.94 -18.28
CA MET A 182 -14.66 15.92 -18.88
C MET A 182 -14.47 17.00 -19.95
N ASN A 183 -13.24 17.52 -20.05
CA ASN A 183 -12.79 18.34 -21.17
C ASN A 183 -12.51 17.47 -22.42
N THR A 184 -12.29 18.11 -23.58
CA THR A 184 -12.09 17.40 -24.86
C THR A 184 -10.86 16.49 -24.84
N ALA A 185 -9.77 16.90 -24.21
CA ALA A 185 -8.54 16.09 -24.10
C ALA A 185 -8.75 14.82 -23.26
N ALA A 186 -9.39 14.94 -22.09
CA ALA A 186 -9.72 13.81 -21.22
C ALA A 186 -10.73 12.86 -21.89
N ARG A 187 -11.66 13.39 -22.70
CA ARG A 187 -12.60 12.58 -23.48
C ARG A 187 -11.87 11.75 -24.56
N ASN A 188 -10.90 12.34 -25.26
CA ASN A 188 -10.08 11.61 -26.22
C ASN A 188 -9.27 10.49 -25.55
N LEU A 189 -8.67 10.76 -24.39
CA LEU A 189 -7.98 9.75 -23.58
C LEU A 189 -8.93 8.63 -23.11
N TYR A 190 -10.14 9.00 -22.68
CA TYR A 190 -11.17 8.04 -22.26
C TYR A 190 -11.54 7.07 -23.40
N HIS A 191 -11.76 7.57 -24.62
CA HIS A 191 -12.03 6.72 -25.77
C HIS A 191 -10.85 5.81 -26.11
N ARG A 192 -9.61 6.34 -26.09
CA ARG A 192 -8.40 5.54 -26.27
C ARG A 192 -8.30 4.40 -25.25
N TYR A 193 -8.57 4.67 -23.97
CA TYR A 193 -8.51 3.62 -22.93
C TYR A 193 -9.50 2.49 -23.18
N LEU A 194 -10.70 2.80 -23.67
CA LEU A 194 -11.70 1.79 -24.02
C LEU A 194 -11.28 0.96 -25.24
N GLU A 195 -10.63 1.56 -26.23
CA GLU A 195 -10.09 0.85 -27.40
C GLU A 195 -8.89 -0.05 -27.04
N GLU A 196 -8.11 0.36 -26.04
CA GLU A 196 -6.97 -0.39 -25.55
C GLU A 196 -7.37 -1.59 -24.67
N GLU A 197 -8.60 -1.68 -24.18
CA GLU A 197 -9.07 -2.83 -23.40
C GLU A 197 -9.11 -4.10 -24.24
N THR A 198 -8.60 -5.19 -23.67
CA THR A 198 -8.64 -6.53 -24.26
C THR A 198 -9.28 -7.51 -23.31
N LYS A 199 -9.64 -8.71 -23.81
CA LYS A 199 -10.20 -9.78 -22.97
C LYS A 199 -9.26 -10.15 -21.81
N ASP A 200 -7.96 -10.08 -22.03
CA ASP A 200 -6.92 -10.44 -21.06
C ASP A 200 -6.63 -9.34 -20.02
N THR A 201 -7.16 -8.13 -20.22
CA THR A 201 -7.02 -7.00 -19.28
C THR A 201 -8.34 -6.61 -18.63
N LYS A 202 -9.40 -7.39 -18.83
CA LYS A 202 -10.73 -7.10 -18.31
C LYS A 202 -10.75 -7.28 -16.79
N GLY A 203 -11.01 -6.19 -16.06
CA GLY A 203 -11.05 -6.18 -14.59
C GLY A 203 -9.69 -5.98 -13.91
N GLU A 204 -8.61 -5.83 -14.68
CA GLU A 204 -7.27 -5.57 -14.16
C GLU A 204 -6.85 -4.11 -14.38
N PHE A 205 -5.97 -3.61 -13.51
CA PHE A 205 -5.42 -2.26 -13.65
C PHE A 205 -4.17 -2.31 -14.54
N PHE A 206 -4.20 -1.68 -15.71
CA PHE A 206 -3.09 -1.68 -16.65
C PHE A 206 -2.80 -0.30 -17.23
N ILE A 207 -1.53 -0.08 -17.57
CA ILE A 207 -1.06 1.12 -18.26
C ILE A 207 -0.28 0.71 -19.51
N VAL A 208 -0.25 1.60 -20.50
CA VAL A 208 0.55 1.44 -21.71
C VAL A 208 1.66 2.48 -21.76
N GLU A 209 2.58 2.34 -22.71
CA GLU A 209 3.70 3.26 -22.89
C GLU A 209 3.26 4.73 -23.04
N ALA A 210 2.16 4.97 -23.76
CA ALA A 210 1.60 6.31 -23.94
C ALA A 210 1.14 6.92 -22.60
N ASP A 211 0.57 6.11 -21.70
CA ASP A 211 0.09 6.57 -20.39
C ASP A 211 1.25 6.99 -19.50
N ILE A 212 2.37 6.25 -19.57
CA ILE A 212 3.59 6.60 -18.84
C ILE A 212 4.11 7.96 -19.33
N LYS A 213 4.18 8.19 -20.64
CA LYS A 213 4.62 9.49 -21.20
C LYS A 213 3.68 10.64 -20.87
N GLU A 214 2.38 10.37 -20.76
CA GLU A 214 1.35 11.39 -20.49
C GLU A 214 1.37 11.83 -19.02
N PHE A 215 1.47 10.89 -18.08
CA PHE A 215 1.30 11.18 -16.64
C PHE A 215 2.61 11.29 -15.85
N THR A 216 3.74 10.90 -16.45
CA THR A 216 5.05 10.86 -15.80
C THR A 216 6.11 11.48 -16.68
N GLN A 217 7.22 11.92 -16.06
CA GLN A 217 8.41 12.37 -16.80
C GLN A 217 9.41 11.23 -17.03
N LEU A 218 8.95 9.97 -16.92
CA LEU A 218 9.81 8.81 -16.97
C LEU A 218 10.26 8.51 -18.40
N LYS A 219 11.58 8.42 -18.60
CA LYS A 219 12.16 8.02 -19.89
C LYS A 219 12.13 6.50 -20.03
N LEU A 220 11.59 6.03 -21.14
CA LEU A 220 11.47 4.60 -21.47
C LEU A 220 12.76 4.09 -22.12
N ASP A 221 13.86 4.17 -21.39
CA ASP A 221 15.18 3.77 -21.83
C ASP A 221 15.53 2.31 -21.46
N LYS A 222 16.74 1.86 -21.77
CA LYS A 222 17.21 0.52 -21.38
C LYS A 222 17.16 0.31 -19.86
N ARG A 223 17.37 1.36 -19.08
CA ARG A 223 17.34 1.31 -17.61
C ARG A 223 15.92 1.04 -17.11
N PHE A 224 14.91 1.69 -17.68
CA PHE A 224 13.51 1.40 -17.38
C PHE A 224 13.16 -0.07 -17.62
N HIS A 225 13.61 -0.65 -18.74
CA HIS A 225 13.38 -2.07 -19.04
C HIS A 225 14.11 -3.00 -18.06
N SER A 226 15.32 -2.65 -17.61
CA SER A 226 16.01 -3.38 -16.53
C SER A 226 15.20 -3.33 -15.23
N ILE A 227 14.63 -2.17 -14.88
CA ILE A 227 13.78 -2.04 -13.69
C ILE A 227 12.49 -2.85 -13.84
N LEU A 228 11.83 -2.82 -15.01
CA LEU A 228 10.64 -3.64 -15.27
C LEU A 228 10.91 -5.15 -15.08
N ASN A 229 12.09 -5.63 -15.46
CA ASN A 229 12.47 -7.03 -15.22
C ASN A 229 12.54 -7.35 -13.72
N ILE A 230 13.05 -6.42 -12.90
CA ILE A 230 13.04 -6.55 -11.45
C ILE A 230 11.60 -6.51 -10.91
N LEU A 231 10.77 -5.59 -11.39
CA LEU A 231 9.36 -5.48 -10.97
C LEU A 231 8.56 -6.74 -11.31
N ARG A 232 8.87 -7.41 -12.43
CA ARG A 232 8.31 -8.74 -12.74
C ARG A 232 8.75 -9.81 -11.78
N HIS A 233 10.04 -9.83 -11.45
CA HIS A 233 10.58 -10.79 -10.49
C HIS A 233 9.92 -10.64 -9.10
N CYS A 234 9.70 -9.40 -8.66
CA CYS A 234 8.98 -9.07 -7.44
C CYS A 234 7.44 -9.13 -7.58
N GLN A 235 6.92 -9.62 -8.70
CA GLN A 235 5.48 -9.77 -8.97
C GLN A 235 4.66 -8.48 -8.79
N ARG A 236 5.24 -7.32 -9.11
CA ARG A 236 4.55 -6.02 -9.06
C ARG A 236 3.92 -5.63 -10.39
N VAL A 237 4.48 -6.12 -11.49
CA VAL A 237 4.00 -5.83 -12.84
C VAL A 237 3.99 -7.10 -13.68
N LYS A 238 2.96 -7.29 -14.50
CA LYS A 238 2.89 -8.30 -15.57
C LYS A 238 2.82 -7.62 -16.93
N GLU A 239 3.44 -8.22 -17.94
CA GLU A 239 3.39 -7.71 -19.32
C GLU A 239 2.48 -8.60 -20.16
N VAL A 240 1.47 -7.98 -20.78
CA VAL A 240 0.59 -8.63 -21.75
C VAL A 240 0.77 -7.97 -23.11
N ARG A 241 1.17 -8.78 -24.10
CA ARG A 241 1.35 -8.32 -25.48
C ARG A 241 0.13 -8.70 -26.31
N GLY A 242 -0.49 -7.72 -26.94
CA GLY A 242 -1.65 -7.94 -27.81
C GLY A 242 -1.88 -6.76 -28.75
N SER A 243 -2.26 -7.04 -29.99
CA SER A 243 -2.57 -6.01 -31.01
C SER A 243 -1.45 -4.98 -31.22
N ARG A 244 -0.18 -5.43 -31.25
CA ARG A 244 1.03 -4.58 -31.36
C ARG A 244 1.22 -3.57 -30.22
N LEU A 245 0.49 -3.73 -29.11
CA LEU A 245 0.57 -2.90 -27.93
C LEU A 245 1.00 -3.72 -26.72
N VAL A 246 1.90 -3.14 -25.92
CA VAL A 246 2.37 -3.74 -24.67
C VAL A 246 1.60 -3.12 -23.51
N ARG A 247 0.93 -3.95 -22.72
CA ARG A 247 0.15 -3.56 -21.54
C ARG A 247 0.87 -4.01 -20.29
N TYR A 248 1.13 -3.08 -19.38
CA TYR A 248 1.72 -3.34 -18.08
C TYR A 248 0.61 -3.42 -17.04
N ILE A 249 0.29 -4.63 -16.59
CA ILE A 249 -0.72 -4.89 -15.56
C ILE A 249 -0.09 -4.75 -14.19
N ILE A 250 -0.73 -3.98 -13.32
CA ILE A 250 -0.36 -3.79 -11.92
C ILE A 250 -0.91 -4.93 -11.07
N CYS A 251 -0.01 -5.65 -10.42
CA CYS A 251 -0.33 -6.83 -9.62
C CYS A 251 -0.60 -6.49 -8.15
#